data_AF-A0A522UN90-F1
#
_entry.id   AF-A0A522UN90-F1
#
_cell.length_a   1.000
_cell.length_b   1.000
_cell.length_c   1.000
_cell.angle_alpha   90.00
_cell.angle_beta   90.00
_cell.angle_gamma   90.00
#
_symmetry.space_group_name_H-M   'P 1'
#
loop_
_entity.id
_entity.type
_entity.pdbx_description
1 polymer ?
#
loop_
_entity_poly.entity_id
_entity_poly.type
_entity_poly.pdbx_seq_one_letter_code
_entity_poly.pdbx_strand_id
1 'polypeptide(L)'
;NASSDQSVHYVREQFPWVKIVQNSSNLGYAAGNNVGIRESEGDYIALLNNDTKVEKDWLIQLVNVCEKDPMVGACASKILLFDDRLRIHLKTHPFRPSDYGSPLDARELGVLVEEAVVRGADGERTVEFSEGFYEEEKLGEKICRWSMGEAVFTIPVGRNERRLILQLTLFNPRPRGVALAPVLLYVGERRFAELKTEVGSTVYELPLEQDILQDARPLIQNAGSLILPDGSGRDRGAIVRNAQQHFEEDRGQYDRIEEVFAACGAGALYRRKMLEDVGLLDEYFFMYYEDTDLAWRARLKGWKIMYTPYAVMRHIHCGTSIEWSPSFFFHAYRNRLA
;
A
#
# COMPACT_ATOMS: atom_id res chain seq x y z
N ASN A 1 -17.70 -10.06 11.85
CA ASN A 1 -18.24 -10.72 10.64
C ASN A 1 -18.07 -12.24 10.67
N ALA A 2 -18.62 -12.92 11.67
CA ALA A 2 -18.63 -14.40 11.77
C ALA A 2 -17.26 -15.09 11.58
N SER A 3 -16.21 -14.56 12.21
CA SER A 3 -14.89 -15.20 12.22
C SER A 3 -14.97 -16.61 12.81
N SER A 4 -14.26 -17.56 12.20
CA SER A 4 -14.19 -18.97 12.62
C SER A 4 -12.90 -19.34 13.35
N ASP A 5 -11.99 -18.38 13.52
CA ASP A 5 -10.71 -18.54 14.19
C ASP A 5 -10.82 -18.25 15.71
N GLN A 6 -9.67 -18.24 16.39
CA GLN A 6 -9.59 -17.98 17.83
C GLN A 6 -9.60 -16.48 18.20
N SER A 7 -9.81 -15.57 17.23
CA SER A 7 -9.75 -14.12 17.46
C SER A 7 -10.72 -13.66 18.55
N VAL A 8 -11.97 -14.14 18.50
CA VAL A 8 -13.00 -13.77 19.50
C VAL A 8 -12.62 -14.25 20.90
N HIS A 9 -12.11 -15.48 21.02
CA HIS A 9 -11.65 -16.01 22.30
C HIS A 9 -10.50 -15.16 22.85
N TYR A 10 -9.50 -14.89 22.01
CA TYR A 10 -8.35 -14.06 22.36
C TYR A 10 -8.75 -12.68 22.87
N VAL A 11 -9.68 -12.00 22.19
CA VAL A 11 -10.14 -10.65 22.61
C VAL A 11 -10.87 -10.70 23.95
N ARG A 12 -11.73 -11.70 24.19
CA ARG A 12 -12.44 -11.84 25.48
C ARG A 12 -11.47 -12.03 26.64
N GLU A 13 -10.42 -12.79 26.41
CA GLU A 13 -9.43 -13.12 27.45
C GLU A 13 -8.49 -11.94 27.73
N GLN A 14 -7.93 -11.31 26.69
CA GLN A 14 -6.90 -10.27 26.84
C GLN A 14 -7.47 -8.86 27.03
N PHE A 15 -8.69 -8.61 26.53
CA PHE A 15 -9.34 -7.30 26.57
C PHE A 15 -10.79 -7.41 27.06
N PRO A 16 -10.99 -7.84 28.33
CA PRO A 16 -12.33 -8.09 28.87
C PRO A 16 -13.23 -6.84 28.93
N TRP A 17 -12.64 -5.64 28.79
CA TRP A 17 -13.33 -4.37 28.71
C TRP A 17 -13.89 -4.06 27.31
N VAL A 18 -13.54 -4.84 26.28
CA VAL A 18 -14.05 -4.68 24.91
C VAL A 18 -15.41 -5.38 24.76
N LYS A 19 -16.44 -4.62 24.39
CA LYS A 19 -17.75 -5.18 24.02
C LYS A 19 -17.66 -5.82 22.64
N ILE A 20 -17.84 -7.14 22.56
CA ILE A 20 -17.88 -7.87 21.28
C ILE A 20 -19.32 -8.00 20.80
N VAL A 21 -19.60 -7.52 19.59
CA VAL A 21 -20.86 -7.75 18.89
C VAL A 21 -20.63 -8.81 17.81
N GLN A 22 -21.20 -9.99 18.01
CA GLN A 22 -20.91 -11.17 17.18
C GLN A 22 -22.04 -11.45 16.17
N ASN A 23 -21.73 -11.27 14.88
CA ASN A 23 -22.65 -11.61 13.79
C ASN A 23 -22.72 -13.13 13.56
N SER A 24 -23.89 -13.64 13.20
CA SER A 24 -24.13 -15.05 12.86
C SER A 24 -23.62 -15.45 11.46
N SER A 25 -23.41 -14.47 10.58
CA SER A 25 -22.89 -14.65 9.22
C SER A 25 -21.98 -13.49 8.82
N ASN A 26 -21.25 -13.65 7.72
CA ASN A 26 -20.44 -12.58 7.15
C ASN A 26 -21.33 -11.60 6.38
N LEU A 27 -21.55 -10.42 6.95
CA LEU A 27 -22.38 -9.37 6.36
C LEU A 27 -21.61 -8.46 5.41
N GLY A 28 -20.30 -8.64 5.28
CA GLY A 28 -19.43 -7.70 4.60
C GLY A 28 -19.05 -6.50 5.47
N TYR A 29 -18.31 -5.58 4.88
CA TYR A 29 -17.76 -4.40 5.51
C TYR A 29 -18.86 -3.40 5.93
N ALA A 30 -19.72 -2.95 5.01
CA ALA A 30 -20.72 -1.92 5.31
C ALA A 30 -21.70 -2.38 6.39
N ALA A 31 -22.43 -3.48 6.14
CA ALA A 31 -23.40 -4.01 7.09
C ALA A 31 -22.75 -4.48 8.40
N GLY A 32 -21.54 -5.04 8.35
CA GLY A 32 -20.78 -5.42 9.53
C GLY A 32 -20.45 -4.23 10.43
N ASN A 33 -19.98 -3.12 9.86
CA ASN A 33 -19.72 -1.88 10.60
C ASN A 33 -21.02 -1.25 11.12
N ASN A 34 -22.10 -1.26 10.33
CA ASN A 34 -23.40 -0.72 10.75
C ASN A 34 -23.94 -1.40 12.03
N VAL A 35 -23.72 -2.71 12.20
CA VAL A 35 -24.06 -3.40 13.45
C VAL A 35 -23.31 -2.78 14.64
N GLY A 36 -22.01 -2.56 14.51
CA GLY A 36 -21.20 -1.91 15.55
C GLY A 36 -21.62 -0.46 15.82
N ILE A 37 -21.94 0.31 14.76
CA ILE A 37 -22.39 1.70 14.89
C ILE A 37 -23.68 1.79 15.70
N ARG A 38 -24.67 0.91 15.42
CA ARG A 38 -25.94 0.89 16.15
C ARG A 38 -25.79 0.53 17.63
N GLU A 39 -24.79 -0.28 17.97
CA GLU A 39 -24.49 -0.71 19.34
C GLU A 39 -23.61 0.29 20.13
N SER A 40 -23.17 1.37 19.48
CA SER A 40 -22.31 2.39 20.05
C SER A 40 -23.10 3.62 20.54
N GLU A 41 -22.56 4.32 21.53
CA GLU A 41 -23.24 5.46 22.18
C GLU A 41 -22.50 6.81 22.01
N GLY A 42 -21.26 6.81 21.55
CA GLY A 42 -20.45 8.05 21.47
C GLY A 42 -20.93 9.03 20.40
N ASP A 43 -20.70 10.34 20.60
CA ASP A 43 -21.03 11.40 19.63
C ASP A 43 -20.24 11.29 18.31
N TYR A 44 -19.10 10.59 18.37
CA TYR A 44 -18.25 10.26 17.25
C TYR A 44 -18.07 8.75 17.12
N ILE A 45 -18.01 8.30 15.88
CA ILE A 45 -17.80 6.91 15.47
C ILE A 45 -16.44 6.83 14.79
N ALA A 46 -15.50 6.10 15.39
CA ALA A 46 -14.24 5.79 14.72
C ALA A 46 -14.35 4.41 14.07
N LEU A 47 -14.23 4.35 12.75
CA LEU A 47 -13.99 3.09 12.05
C LEU A 47 -12.50 2.84 12.00
N LEU A 48 -12.08 1.61 12.32
CA LEU A 48 -10.69 1.20 12.34
C LEU A 48 -10.58 -0.27 11.95
N ASN A 49 -9.82 -0.55 10.88
CA ASN A 49 -9.58 -1.93 10.46
C ASN A 49 -8.68 -2.67 11.47
N ASN A 50 -8.87 -3.99 11.56
CA ASN A 50 -8.16 -4.86 12.51
C ASN A 50 -6.68 -5.11 12.16
N ASP A 51 -6.25 -4.77 10.95
CA ASP A 51 -4.88 -4.88 10.42
C ASP A 51 -4.17 -3.51 10.39
N THR A 52 -4.50 -2.64 11.35
CA THR A 52 -3.96 -1.29 11.46
C THR A 52 -3.22 -1.04 12.76
N LYS A 53 -2.37 -0.02 12.76
CA LYS A 53 -1.70 0.52 13.94
C LYS A 53 -1.74 2.04 13.91
N VAL A 54 -2.40 2.63 14.89
CA VAL A 54 -2.56 4.09 15.01
C VAL A 54 -1.46 4.71 15.88
N GLU A 55 -1.11 5.97 15.63
CA GLU A 55 -0.26 6.74 16.53
C GLU A 55 -1.00 7.16 17.80
N LYS A 56 -0.26 7.50 18.86
CA LYS A 56 -0.80 7.77 20.21
C LYS A 56 -1.94 8.81 20.20
N ASP A 57 -1.80 9.87 19.40
CA ASP A 57 -2.74 10.98 19.37
C ASP A 57 -3.75 10.89 18.20
N TRP A 58 -3.79 9.76 17.49
CA TRP A 58 -4.59 9.58 16.27
C TRP A 58 -6.05 10.02 16.44
N LEU A 59 -6.75 9.49 17.46
CA LEU A 59 -8.17 9.78 17.67
C LEU A 59 -8.41 11.24 18.04
N ILE A 60 -7.59 11.82 18.92
CA ILE A 60 -7.79 13.21 19.38
C ILE A 60 -7.54 14.20 18.24
N GLN A 61 -6.62 13.91 17.32
CA GLN A 61 -6.39 14.76 16.14
C GLN A 61 -7.59 14.77 15.19
N LEU A 62 -8.27 13.64 15.01
CA LEU A 62 -9.50 13.57 14.22
C LEU A 62 -10.63 14.38 14.88
N VAL A 63 -10.84 14.19 16.19
CA VAL A 63 -11.86 14.91 16.97
C VAL A 63 -11.62 16.42 16.93
N ASN A 64 -10.37 16.87 17.13
CA ASN A 64 -10.00 18.29 17.09
C ASN A 64 -10.35 18.98 15.77
N VAL A 65 -10.37 18.24 14.65
CA VAL A 65 -10.78 18.79 13.35
C VAL A 65 -12.30 18.88 13.27
N CYS A 66 -13.02 17.83 13.69
CA CYS A 66 -14.47 17.85 13.74
C CYS A 66 -15.03 18.96 14.65
N GLU A 67 -14.44 19.18 15.82
CA GLU A 67 -14.91 20.20 16.78
C GLU A 67 -14.76 21.65 16.30
N LYS A 68 -13.92 21.92 15.29
CA LYS A 68 -13.70 23.28 14.78
C LYS A 68 -14.89 23.82 13.98
N ASP A 69 -15.71 22.95 13.41
CA ASP A 69 -16.85 23.34 12.59
C ASP A 69 -17.96 22.29 12.74
N PRO A 70 -19.16 22.67 13.24
CA PRO A 70 -20.26 21.72 13.42
C PRO A 70 -20.75 21.08 12.12
N MET A 71 -20.39 21.63 10.94
CA MET A 71 -20.66 21.04 9.63
C MET A 71 -19.62 20.02 9.19
N VAL A 72 -18.52 19.82 9.92
CA VAL A 72 -17.60 18.71 9.66
C VAL A 72 -18.24 17.42 10.16
N GLY A 73 -18.68 16.61 9.21
CA GLY A 73 -19.38 15.35 9.43
C GLY A 73 -18.43 14.15 9.47
N ALA A 74 -17.25 14.24 8.83
CA ALA A 74 -16.23 13.21 8.91
C ALA A 74 -14.81 13.78 8.80
N CYS A 75 -13.83 13.04 9.32
CA CYS A 75 -12.41 13.36 9.24
C CYS A 75 -11.60 12.10 8.86
N ALA A 76 -10.82 12.22 7.78
CA ALA A 76 -9.92 11.19 7.26
C ALA A 76 -8.53 11.29 7.90
N SER A 77 -7.95 10.12 8.17
CA SER A 77 -6.58 9.99 8.66
C SER A 77 -5.55 10.10 7.53
N LYS A 78 -4.28 10.31 7.90
CA LYS A 78 -3.12 9.99 7.05
C LYS A 78 -2.81 8.50 7.21
N ILE A 79 -3.17 7.71 6.20
CA ILE A 79 -2.95 6.26 6.19
C ILE A 79 -1.69 5.96 5.40
N LEU A 80 -0.71 5.37 6.07
CA LEU A 80 0.54 4.88 5.50
C LEU A 80 0.47 3.37 5.32
N LEU A 81 1.20 2.83 4.34
CA LEU A 81 1.47 1.39 4.32
C LEU A 81 2.21 0.97 5.59
N PHE A 82 2.00 -0.28 6.00
CA PHE A 82 2.52 -0.77 7.27
C PHE A 82 4.04 -0.70 7.33
N ASP A 83 4.70 -1.20 6.29
CA ASP A 83 6.15 -1.12 6.12
C ASP A 83 6.54 0.12 5.32
N ASP A 84 7.69 0.70 5.68
CA ASP A 84 8.36 1.70 4.85
C ASP A 84 8.95 1.02 3.60
N ARG A 85 9.39 1.81 2.61
CA ARG A 85 10.06 1.32 1.42
C ARG A 85 11.47 1.86 1.30
N LEU A 86 12.41 0.96 1.10
CA LEU A 86 13.79 1.29 0.77
C LEU A 86 13.99 1.11 -0.74
N ARG A 87 14.46 2.16 -1.40
CA ARG A 87 14.80 2.14 -2.83
C ARG A 87 16.21 1.60 -3.01
N ILE A 88 16.33 0.50 -3.73
CA ILE A 88 17.62 -0.06 -4.16
C ILE A 88 17.83 0.29 -5.62
N HIS A 89 18.83 1.10 -5.90
CA HIS A 89 19.25 1.46 -7.24
C HIS A 89 20.23 0.42 -7.76
N LEU A 90 19.87 -0.23 -8.85
CA LEU A 90 20.72 -1.13 -9.61
C LEU A 90 21.34 -0.34 -10.77
N LYS A 91 22.67 -0.32 -10.84
CA LYS A 91 23.41 0.28 -11.95
C LYS A 91 24.34 -0.73 -12.59
N THR A 92 24.35 -0.81 -13.91
CA THR A 92 25.27 -1.64 -14.69
C THR A 92 25.50 -1.01 -16.05
N HIS A 93 26.61 -1.35 -16.72
CA HIS A 93 26.82 -0.89 -18.09
C HIS A 93 25.90 -1.69 -19.02
N PRO A 94 24.97 -1.02 -19.72
CA PRO A 94 24.04 -1.72 -20.60
C PRO A 94 24.66 -2.03 -21.96
N PHE A 95 23.97 -2.83 -22.75
CA PHE A 95 24.29 -3.09 -24.16
C PHE A 95 23.00 -3.14 -24.98
N ARG A 96 23.09 -3.00 -26.31
CA ARG A 96 21.95 -3.22 -27.22
C ARG A 96 22.21 -4.46 -28.05
N PRO A 97 21.36 -5.49 -28.02
CA PRO A 97 21.58 -6.70 -28.83
C PRO A 97 21.71 -6.42 -30.34
N SER A 98 21.00 -5.40 -30.84
CA SER A 98 21.09 -4.92 -32.24
C SER A 98 22.50 -4.51 -32.67
N ASP A 99 23.33 -3.99 -31.76
CA ASP A 99 24.74 -3.64 -32.05
C ASP A 99 25.62 -4.89 -32.24
N TYR A 100 25.11 -6.08 -31.89
CA TYR A 100 25.87 -7.34 -31.85
C TYR A 100 25.20 -8.48 -32.64
N GLY A 101 24.48 -8.15 -33.71
CA GLY A 101 23.95 -9.14 -34.65
C GLY A 101 22.56 -9.69 -34.33
N SER A 102 21.86 -9.10 -33.35
CA SER A 102 20.44 -9.37 -33.07
C SER A 102 19.58 -8.15 -33.43
N PRO A 103 19.40 -7.83 -34.73
CA PRO A 103 18.84 -6.55 -35.19
C PRO A 103 17.38 -6.30 -34.77
N LEU A 104 16.67 -7.35 -34.34
CA LEU A 104 15.27 -7.26 -33.92
C LEU A 104 15.12 -6.76 -32.47
N ASP A 105 16.18 -6.78 -31.65
CA ASP A 105 16.13 -6.27 -30.28
C ASP A 105 17.00 -5.01 -30.14
N ALA A 106 16.33 -3.86 -30.20
CA ALA A 106 16.94 -2.53 -30.07
C ALA A 106 16.93 -2.00 -28.63
N ARG A 107 16.46 -2.80 -27.66
CA ARG A 107 16.37 -2.37 -26.26
C ARG A 107 17.75 -2.19 -25.67
N GLU A 108 17.84 -1.26 -24.73
CA GLU A 108 19.03 -1.09 -23.90
C GLU A 108 18.92 -2.00 -22.67
N LEU A 109 19.73 -3.05 -22.63
CA LEU A 109 19.64 -4.14 -21.67
C LEU A 109 20.81 -4.11 -20.69
N GLY A 110 20.50 -4.13 -19.40
CA GLY A 110 21.44 -4.20 -18.28
C GLY A 110 21.70 -5.65 -17.88
N VAL A 111 21.07 -6.10 -16.79
CA VAL A 111 21.09 -7.51 -16.34
C VAL A 111 19.69 -8.09 -16.33
N LEU A 112 19.61 -9.41 -16.36
CA LEU A 112 18.35 -10.12 -16.27
C LEU A 112 18.13 -10.55 -14.81
N VAL A 113 17.06 -10.07 -14.20
CA VAL A 113 16.68 -10.42 -12.81
C VAL A 113 15.64 -11.52 -12.86
N GLU A 114 15.95 -12.68 -12.29
CA GLU A 114 15.00 -13.78 -12.11
C GLU A 114 14.23 -13.62 -10.82
N GLU A 115 14.92 -13.30 -9.73
CA GLU A 115 14.32 -13.25 -8.40
C GLU A 115 14.93 -12.12 -7.57
N ALA A 116 14.08 -11.44 -6.81
CA ALA A 116 14.46 -10.54 -5.74
C ALA A 116 13.53 -10.78 -4.55
N VAL A 117 14.09 -11.24 -3.44
CA VAL A 117 13.36 -11.53 -2.20
C VAL A 117 14.08 -10.87 -1.04
N VAL A 118 13.33 -10.29 -0.12
CA VAL A 118 13.89 -9.82 1.15
C VAL A 118 13.41 -10.71 2.28
N ARG A 119 14.32 -11.08 3.18
CA ARG A 119 14.04 -11.88 4.37
C ARG A 119 14.27 -11.03 5.62
N GLY A 120 13.23 -10.89 6.42
CA GLY A 120 13.26 -10.26 7.74
C GLY A 120 12.96 -11.27 8.85
N ALA A 121 12.84 -10.78 10.09
CA ALA A 121 12.53 -11.62 11.25
C ALA A 121 11.14 -12.27 11.18
N ASP A 122 10.22 -11.69 10.42
CA ASP A 122 8.84 -12.14 10.20
C ASP A 122 8.66 -12.95 8.92
N GLY A 123 9.73 -13.19 8.16
CA GLY A 123 9.73 -14.06 6.99
C GLY A 123 10.13 -13.37 5.69
N GLU A 124 9.79 -14.01 4.57
CA GLU A 124 10.01 -13.50 3.21
C GLU A 124 8.99 -12.42 2.86
N ARG A 125 9.45 -11.38 2.18
CA ARG A 125 8.61 -10.33 1.61
C ARG A 125 9.00 -10.10 0.16
N THR A 126 7.99 -9.78 -0.65
CA THR A 126 8.17 -9.56 -2.09
C THR A 126 8.76 -8.18 -2.37
N VAL A 127 9.62 -8.13 -3.37
CA VAL A 127 10.23 -6.90 -3.90
C VAL A 127 9.36 -6.33 -5.02
N GLU A 128 9.22 -5.01 -5.06
CA GLU A 128 8.49 -4.31 -6.10
C GLU A 128 9.48 -3.71 -7.12
N PHE A 129 9.34 -4.05 -8.39
CA PHE A 129 10.17 -3.53 -9.48
C PHE A 129 9.57 -2.22 -10.01
N SER A 130 10.11 -1.08 -9.58
CA SER A 130 9.45 0.22 -9.75
C SER A 130 9.83 0.98 -11.03
N GLU A 131 11.12 1.04 -11.38
CA GLU A 131 11.64 1.90 -12.45
C GLU A 131 12.78 1.21 -13.20
N GLY A 132 12.90 1.46 -14.52
CA GLY A 132 14.03 0.96 -15.31
C GLY A 132 14.05 -0.56 -15.51
N PHE A 133 12.90 -1.23 -15.37
CA PHE A 133 12.72 -2.64 -15.72
C PHE A 133 11.78 -2.77 -16.92
N TYR A 134 12.10 -3.73 -17.80
CA TYR A 134 11.17 -4.18 -18.84
C TYR A 134 10.16 -5.17 -18.25
N GLU A 135 9.11 -5.44 -19.03
CA GLU A 135 8.10 -6.45 -18.70
C GLU A 135 8.71 -7.85 -18.48
N GLU A 136 7.96 -8.72 -17.78
CA GLU A 136 8.37 -10.10 -17.57
C GLU A 136 8.49 -10.87 -18.88
N GLU A 137 9.57 -11.64 -18.97
CA GLU A 137 9.86 -12.53 -20.07
C GLU A 137 10.06 -13.95 -19.54
N LYS A 138 9.54 -14.91 -20.30
CA LYS A 138 9.76 -16.32 -20.03
C LYS A 138 11.02 -16.80 -20.75
N LEU A 139 12.05 -17.16 -20.00
CA LEU A 139 13.28 -17.75 -20.52
C LEU A 139 13.35 -19.23 -20.12
N GLY A 140 12.81 -20.10 -20.96
CA GLY A 140 12.63 -21.53 -20.63
C GLY A 140 11.55 -21.72 -19.58
N GLU A 141 11.90 -22.25 -18.41
CA GLU A 141 10.99 -22.39 -17.26
C GLU A 141 11.02 -21.19 -16.31
N LYS A 142 11.97 -20.27 -16.50
CA LYS A 142 12.20 -19.12 -15.62
C LYS A 142 11.37 -17.92 -16.07
N ILE A 143 10.86 -17.17 -15.10
CA ILE A 143 10.28 -15.84 -15.32
C ILE A 143 11.33 -14.83 -14.89
N CYS A 144 11.74 -13.98 -15.82
CA CYS A 144 12.77 -13.00 -15.59
C CYS A 144 12.35 -11.64 -16.13
N ARG A 145 13.04 -10.58 -15.74
CA ARG A 145 12.85 -9.24 -16.30
C ARG A 145 14.18 -8.56 -16.51
N TRP A 146 14.35 -7.91 -17.66
CA TRP A 146 15.55 -7.14 -17.95
C TRP A 146 15.53 -5.82 -17.19
N SER A 147 16.66 -5.42 -16.62
CA SER A 147 16.91 -4.04 -16.23
C SER A 147 17.39 -3.22 -17.44
N MET A 148 17.23 -1.91 -17.38
CA MET A 148 18.03 -0.95 -18.15
C MET A 148 19.42 -0.78 -17.48
N GLY A 149 20.24 0.16 -17.96
CA GLY A 149 21.51 0.50 -17.34
C GLY A 149 21.37 1.04 -15.91
N GLU A 150 20.27 1.74 -15.63
CA GLU A 150 19.83 2.11 -14.28
C GLU A 150 18.40 1.63 -14.05
N ALA A 151 18.18 0.99 -12.90
CA ALA A 151 16.88 0.49 -12.50
C ALA A 151 16.69 0.63 -10.99
N VAL A 152 15.44 0.66 -10.53
CA VAL A 152 15.11 0.79 -9.10
C VAL A 152 14.06 -0.23 -8.73
N PHE A 153 14.37 -1.02 -7.70
CA PHE A 153 13.38 -1.83 -7.02
C PHE A 153 13.25 -1.38 -5.57
N THR A 154 12.06 -1.55 -5.01
CA THR A 154 11.74 -1.16 -3.64
C THR A 154 11.50 -2.38 -2.78
N ILE A 155 12.08 -2.36 -1.59
CA ILE A 155 11.91 -3.43 -0.60
C ILE A 155 11.14 -2.92 0.62
N PRO A 156 10.21 -3.71 1.19
CA PRO A 156 9.55 -3.38 2.45
C PRO A 156 10.53 -3.44 3.62
N VAL A 157 10.49 -2.43 4.49
CA VAL A 157 11.32 -2.33 5.71
C VAL A 157 10.44 -2.00 6.90
N GLY A 158 10.44 -2.86 7.92
CA GLY A 158 9.76 -2.60 9.17
C GLY A 158 10.46 -1.52 10.00
N ARG A 159 9.72 -0.68 10.76
CA ARG A 159 10.30 0.46 11.51
C ARG A 159 11.35 0.10 12.56
N ASN A 160 11.31 -1.13 13.08
CA ASN A 160 12.24 -1.62 14.10
C ASN A 160 13.25 -2.62 13.53
N GLU A 161 13.28 -2.77 12.21
CA GLU A 161 14.17 -3.69 11.53
C GLU A 161 15.60 -3.20 11.68
N ARG A 162 16.48 -4.09 12.15
CA ARG A 162 17.91 -3.78 12.31
C ARG A 162 18.74 -4.38 11.19
N ARG A 163 18.26 -5.48 10.62
CA ARG A 163 18.96 -6.20 9.58
C ARG A 163 17.99 -6.96 8.69
N LEU A 164 18.17 -6.84 7.39
CA LEU A 164 17.49 -7.66 6.38
C LEU A 164 18.51 -8.43 5.56
N ILE A 165 18.08 -9.52 4.95
CA ILE A 165 18.85 -10.21 3.91
C ILE A 165 18.13 -10.01 2.58
N LEU A 166 18.77 -9.31 1.66
CA LEU A 166 18.32 -9.21 0.28
C LEU A 166 18.95 -10.35 -0.52
N GLN A 167 18.11 -11.26 -1.01
CA GLN A 167 18.48 -12.31 -1.94
C GLN A 167 18.18 -11.85 -3.37
N LEU A 168 19.20 -11.84 -4.23
CA LEU A 168 19.05 -11.52 -5.66
C LEU A 168 19.57 -12.66 -6.51
N THR A 169 18.75 -13.11 -7.45
CA THR A 169 19.16 -14.08 -8.48
C THR A 169 19.26 -13.36 -9.82
N LEU A 170 20.49 -13.18 -10.28
CA LEU A 170 20.81 -12.39 -11.48
C LEU A 170 21.44 -13.26 -12.56
N PHE A 171 21.18 -12.89 -13.81
CA PHE A 171 21.95 -13.32 -14.97
C PHE A 171 22.55 -12.12 -15.67
N ASN A 172 23.80 -12.26 -16.08
CA ASN A 172 24.47 -11.26 -16.87
C ASN A 172 24.91 -11.83 -18.23
N PRO A 173 23.95 -12.22 -19.11
CA PRO A 173 24.31 -12.64 -20.43
C PRO A 173 24.83 -11.43 -21.21
N ARG A 174 25.97 -11.62 -21.88
CA ARG A 174 26.64 -10.60 -22.70
C ARG A 174 26.89 -11.15 -24.10
N PRO A 175 26.67 -10.35 -25.16
CA PRO A 175 27.07 -10.72 -26.51
C PRO A 175 28.57 -10.99 -26.57
N ARG A 176 28.99 -11.82 -27.52
CA ARG A 176 30.41 -12.12 -27.72
C ARG A 176 31.19 -10.83 -27.98
N GLY A 177 32.26 -10.61 -27.21
CA GLY A 177 33.10 -9.41 -27.32
C GLY A 177 32.71 -8.25 -26.40
N VAL A 178 31.57 -8.34 -25.71
CA VAL A 178 31.19 -7.37 -24.68
C VAL A 178 31.74 -7.81 -23.33
N ALA A 179 32.48 -6.93 -22.66
CA ALA A 179 33.01 -7.20 -21.33
C ALA A 179 31.87 -7.35 -20.32
N LEU A 180 32.04 -8.26 -19.35
CA LEU A 180 31.16 -8.31 -18.18
C LEU A 180 31.28 -6.99 -17.42
N ALA A 181 30.13 -6.39 -17.13
CA ALA A 181 30.03 -5.18 -16.33
C ALA A 181 29.58 -5.55 -14.91
N PRO A 182 30.19 -4.97 -13.86
CA PRO A 182 29.71 -5.19 -12.51
C PRO A 182 28.28 -4.66 -12.36
N VAL A 183 27.53 -5.23 -11.43
CA VAL A 183 26.25 -4.69 -10.99
C VAL A 183 26.49 -3.98 -9.67
N LEU A 184 26.23 -2.68 -9.66
CA LEU A 184 26.43 -1.82 -8.49
C LEU A 184 25.08 -1.54 -7.86
N LEU A 185 24.97 -1.74 -6.54
CA LEU A 185 23.75 -1.46 -5.80
C LEU A 185 23.95 -0.28 -4.86
N TYR A 186 23.00 0.66 -4.92
CA TYR A 186 23.00 1.87 -4.13
C TYR A 186 21.70 2.08 -3.35
N VAL A 187 21.82 2.80 -2.26
CA VAL A 187 20.72 3.46 -1.56
C VAL A 187 21.04 4.94 -1.52
N GLY A 188 20.20 5.77 -2.15
CA GLY A 188 20.57 7.14 -2.49
C GLY A 188 21.90 7.17 -3.25
N GLU A 189 22.86 7.97 -2.79
CA GLU A 189 24.21 8.07 -3.36
C GLU A 189 25.19 7.03 -2.80
N ARG A 190 24.77 6.26 -1.79
CA ARG A 190 25.66 5.31 -1.10
C ARG A 190 25.67 3.97 -1.82
N ARG A 191 26.84 3.58 -2.34
CA ARG A 191 27.07 2.21 -2.79
C ARG A 191 27.18 1.27 -1.60
N PHE A 192 26.38 0.20 -1.57
CA PHE A 192 26.47 -0.81 -0.51
C PHE A 192 26.89 -2.19 -1.02
N ALA A 193 26.77 -2.47 -2.32
CA ALA A 193 27.26 -3.71 -2.91
C ALA A 193 27.80 -3.51 -4.33
N GLU A 194 28.76 -4.36 -4.69
CA GLU A 194 29.26 -4.54 -6.05
C GLU A 194 29.27 -6.04 -6.34
N LEU A 195 28.44 -6.46 -7.28
CA LEU A 195 28.24 -7.86 -7.64
C LEU A 195 29.04 -8.17 -8.90
N LYS A 196 29.92 -9.18 -8.77
CA LYS A 196 30.63 -9.77 -9.91
C LYS A 196 29.76 -10.87 -10.50
N THR A 197 29.00 -10.52 -11.52
CA THR A 197 28.09 -11.45 -12.20
C THR A 197 28.84 -12.22 -13.27
N GLU A 198 28.89 -13.55 -13.13
CA GLU A 198 29.42 -14.42 -14.17
C GLU A 198 28.34 -14.68 -15.25
N VAL A 199 28.75 -15.29 -16.37
CA VAL A 199 27.80 -15.75 -17.39
C VAL A 199 27.04 -16.95 -16.82
N GLY A 200 25.81 -16.73 -16.39
CA GLY A 200 24.97 -17.74 -15.75
C GLY A 200 24.06 -17.12 -14.69
N SER A 201 23.41 -17.97 -13.90
CA SER A 201 22.64 -17.55 -12.72
C SER A 201 23.57 -17.44 -11.53
N THR A 202 23.51 -16.35 -10.77
CA THR A 202 24.22 -16.22 -9.49
C THR A 202 23.27 -15.66 -8.44
N VAL A 203 23.25 -16.31 -7.27
CA VAL A 203 22.47 -15.88 -6.10
C VAL A 203 23.39 -15.09 -5.17
N TYR A 204 22.94 -13.89 -4.79
CA TYR A 204 23.63 -13.03 -3.82
C TYR A 204 22.77 -12.84 -2.58
N GLU A 205 23.35 -13.10 -1.41
CA GLU A 205 22.73 -12.79 -0.12
C GLU A 205 23.43 -11.56 0.48
N LEU A 206 22.73 -10.44 0.51
CA LEU A 206 23.27 -9.15 0.88
C LEU A 206 22.67 -8.70 2.22
N PRO A 207 23.46 -8.63 3.31
CA PRO A 207 22.98 -8.07 4.56
C PRO A 207 22.80 -6.56 4.42
N LEU A 208 21.60 -6.09 4.75
CA LEU A 208 21.27 -4.67 4.84
C LEU A 208 21.18 -4.31 6.32
N GLU A 209 22.14 -3.54 6.81
CA GLU A 209 22.23 -3.14 8.22
C GLU A 209 21.48 -1.82 8.47
N GLN A 210 21.25 -1.51 9.75
CA GLN A 210 20.44 -0.38 10.21
C GLN A 210 20.79 0.97 9.54
N ASP A 211 22.06 1.21 9.24
CA ASP A 211 22.56 2.43 8.62
C ASP A 211 22.15 2.60 7.15
N ILE A 212 21.79 1.52 6.47
CA ILE A 212 21.13 1.52 5.15
C ILE A 212 19.61 1.59 5.31
N LEU A 213 19.06 0.82 6.26
CA LEU A 213 17.61 0.71 6.46
C LEU A 213 16.95 2.04 6.89
N GLN A 214 17.68 2.92 7.57
CA GLN A 214 17.19 4.26 7.96
C GLN A 214 16.82 5.18 6.78
N ASP A 215 17.27 4.85 5.56
CA ASP A 215 16.90 5.58 4.34
C ASP A 215 15.55 5.15 3.76
N ALA A 216 14.90 4.14 4.37
CA ALA A 216 13.53 3.79 4.01
C ALA A 216 12.57 4.97 4.24
N ARG A 217 11.54 5.07 3.40
CA ARG A 217 10.55 6.13 3.44
C ARG A 217 9.14 5.56 3.55
N PRO A 218 8.24 6.19 4.31
CA PRO A 218 6.85 5.76 4.35
C PRO A 218 6.17 5.98 3.01
N LEU A 219 5.26 5.09 2.65
CA LEU A 219 4.37 5.28 1.50
C LEU A 219 2.97 5.65 1.96
N ILE A 220 2.36 6.59 1.26
CA ILE A 220 1.02 7.10 1.53
C ILE A 220 0.02 6.21 0.81
N GLN A 221 -0.70 5.42 1.60
CA GLN A 221 -1.80 4.63 1.08
C GLN A 221 -3.01 5.52 0.78
N ASN A 222 -3.38 6.38 1.73
CA ASN A 222 -4.55 7.25 1.61
C ASN A 222 -4.36 8.54 2.44
N ALA A 223 -4.58 9.69 1.81
CA ALA A 223 -4.62 11.01 2.44
C ALA A 223 -5.99 11.69 2.21
N GLY A 224 -7.06 10.91 2.30
CA GLY A 224 -8.39 11.22 1.79
C GLY A 224 -8.59 10.73 0.35
N SER A 225 -9.84 10.64 -0.08
CA SER A 225 -10.19 10.16 -1.43
C SER A 225 -10.87 11.26 -2.23
N LEU A 226 -10.82 11.13 -3.55
CA LEU A 226 -11.38 12.04 -4.55
C LEU A 226 -12.16 11.26 -5.60
N ILE A 227 -13.05 11.95 -6.30
CA ILE A 227 -13.82 11.39 -7.43
C ILE A 227 -13.22 11.92 -8.73
N LEU A 228 -12.93 11.01 -9.64
CA LEU A 228 -12.46 11.31 -10.98
C LEU A 228 -13.64 11.72 -11.89
N PRO A 229 -13.39 12.42 -13.02
CA PRO A 229 -14.45 12.83 -13.94
C PRO A 229 -15.30 11.69 -14.50
N ASP A 230 -14.78 10.45 -14.49
CA ASP A 230 -15.47 9.24 -14.92
C ASP A 230 -16.30 8.57 -13.79
N GLY A 231 -16.46 9.26 -12.65
CA GLY A 231 -17.20 8.80 -11.48
C GLY A 231 -16.43 7.85 -10.56
N SER A 232 -15.22 7.41 -10.93
CA SER A 232 -14.46 6.49 -10.10
C SER A 232 -13.85 7.17 -8.87
N GLY A 233 -13.88 6.45 -7.75
CA GLY A 233 -13.16 6.84 -6.53
C GLY A 233 -11.67 6.58 -6.69
N ARG A 234 -10.84 7.48 -6.16
CA ARG A 234 -9.38 7.32 -6.10
C ARG A 234 -8.83 7.88 -4.81
N ASP A 235 -7.89 7.15 -4.24
CA ASP A 235 -7.16 7.55 -3.04
C ASP A 235 -6.05 8.56 -3.37
N ARG A 236 -5.97 9.62 -2.56
CA ARG A 236 -4.84 10.56 -2.59
C ARG A 236 -3.63 9.84 -2.00
N GLY A 237 -2.54 9.76 -2.78
CA GLY A 237 -1.38 8.92 -2.45
C GLY A 237 -1.26 7.68 -3.34
N ALA A 238 -2.36 7.21 -3.95
CA ALA A 238 -2.31 6.08 -4.90
C ALA A 238 -2.05 6.57 -6.34
N ILE A 239 -1.06 5.96 -7.01
CA ILE A 239 -0.69 6.21 -8.39
C ILE A 239 -0.92 4.94 -9.21
N VAL A 240 -1.61 5.04 -10.34
CA VAL A 240 -1.72 3.93 -11.29
C VAL A 240 -0.71 4.13 -12.43
N ARG A 241 0.18 3.16 -12.66
CA ARG A 241 1.11 3.11 -13.80
C ARG A 241 1.03 1.72 -14.43
N ASN A 242 0.94 1.63 -15.76
CA ASN A 242 0.87 0.35 -16.49
C ASN A 242 -0.18 -0.63 -15.93
N ALA A 243 -1.36 -0.11 -15.56
CA ALA A 243 -2.45 -0.86 -14.91
C ALA A 243 -2.11 -1.49 -13.54
N GLN A 244 -1.00 -1.09 -12.91
CA GLN A 244 -0.62 -1.44 -11.55
C GLN A 244 -0.74 -0.24 -10.62
N GLN A 245 -1.16 -0.49 -9.38
CA GLN A 245 -1.23 0.54 -8.34
C GLN A 245 0.08 0.59 -7.56
N HIS A 246 0.59 1.81 -7.42
CA HIS A 246 1.75 2.19 -6.62
C HIS A 246 1.33 3.26 -5.62
N PHE A 247 2.19 3.54 -4.65
CA PHE A 247 1.93 4.56 -3.63
C PHE A 247 3.04 5.61 -3.59
N GLU A 248 2.65 6.85 -3.37
CA GLU A 248 3.57 7.98 -3.25
C GLU A 248 4.38 7.87 -1.96
N GLU A 249 5.66 8.18 -2.04
CA GLU A 249 6.47 8.40 -0.84
C GLU A 249 5.96 9.63 -0.10
N ASP A 250 5.92 9.53 1.22
CA ASP A 250 5.60 10.65 2.09
C ASP A 250 6.77 11.63 2.16
N ARG A 251 6.63 12.72 1.42
CA ARG A 251 7.58 13.84 1.35
C ARG A 251 6.97 15.11 1.94
N GLY A 252 5.87 14.97 2.69
CA GLY A 252 5.09 16.07 3.25
C GLY A 252 4.15 16.76 2.26
N GLN A 253 3.91 16.14 1.09
CA GLN A 253 3.03 16.69 0.05
C GLN A 253 1.55 16.76 0.47
N TYR A 254 1.17 16.04 1.52
CA TYR A 254 -0.16 16.09 2.13
C TYR A 254 -0.14 16.64 3.57
N ASP A 255 0.85 17.46 3.96
CA ASP A 255 0.94 17.98 5.35
C ASP A 255 0.04 19.20 5.60
N ARG A 256 -1.16 19.20 5.01
CA ARG A 256 -2.17 20.26 5.20
C ARG A 256 -3.53 19.67 5.54
N ILE A 257 -4.21 20.30 6.49
CA ILE A 257 -5.63 20.05 6.72
C ILE A 257 -6.40 20.67 5.56
N GLU A 258 -7.25 19.88 4.92
CA GLU A 258 -8.08 20.33 3.80
C GLU A 258 -9.36 19.51 3.69
N GLU A 259 -10.31 20.02 2.92
CA GLU A 259 -11.52 19.28 2.59
C GLU A 259 -11.21 18.25 1.50
N VAL A 260 -11.70 17.02 1.68
CA VAL A 260 -11.57 15.92 0.73
C VAL A 260 -12.95 15.41 0.33
N PHE A 261 -13.01 14.62 -0.74
CA PHE A 261 -14.29 14.09 -1.19
C PHE A 261 -14.82 13.06 -0.19
N ALA A 262 -14.03 12.03 0.14
CA ALA A 262 -14.40 10.95 1.04
C ALA A 262 -13.28 10.63 2.04
N ALA A 263 -13.65 9.98 3.15
CA ALA A 263 -12.74 9.51 4.18
C ALA A 263 -12.69 7.98 4.18
N CYS A 264 -11.50 7.40 4.00
CA CYS A 264 -11.34 5.95 3.91
C CYS A 264 -11.82 5.25 5.20
N GLY A 265 -12.74 4.29 5.05
CA GLY A 265 -13.29 3.53 6.17
C GLY A 265 -12.24 2.78 7.01
N ALA A 266 -11.06 2.49 6.45
CA ALA A 266 -9.98 1.79 7.16
C ALA A 266 -9.51 2.53 8.43
N GLY A 267 -9.71 3.84 8.50
CA GLY A 267 -9.35 4.66 9.64
C GLY A 267 -9.88 6.08 9.52
N ALA A 268 -11.15 6.27 9.86
CA ALA A 268 -11.82 7.56 9.78
C ALA A 268 -12.74 7.78 10.97
N LEU A 269 -12.99 9.06 11.27
CA LEU A 269 -13.95 9.49 12.28
C LEU A 269 -15.19 10.06 11.60
N TYR A 270 -16.37 9.65 12.07
CA TYR A 270 -17.66 10.13 11.61
C TYR A 270 -18.43 10.75 12.78
N ARG A 271 -19.03 11.91 12.58
CA ARG A 271 -19.95 12.52 13.54
C ARG A 271 -21.28 11.76 13.50
N ARG A 272 -21.77 11.30 14.65
CA ARG A 272 -23.05 10.58 14.75
C ARG A 272 -24.19 11.36 14.12
N LYS A 273 -24.28 12.66 14.40
CA LYS A 273 -25.31 13.54 13.83
C LYS A 273 -25.35 13.55 12.30
N MET A 274 -24.18 13.43 11.64
CA MET A 274 -24.15 13.28 10.18
C MET A 274 -24.76 11.94 9.76
N LEU A 275 -24.34 10.85 10.40
CA LEU A 275 -24.85 9.50 10.11
C LEU A 275 -26.37 9.38 10.36
N GLU A 276 -26.91 10.07 11.37
CA GLU A 276 -28.34 10.15 11.65
C GLU A 276 -29.12 10.94 10.58
N ASP A 277 -28.51 11.98 10.01
CA ASP A 277 -29.12 12.82 8.97
C ASP A 277 -29.09 12.15 7.59
N VAL A 278 -27.98 11.48 7.25
CA VAL A 278 -27.76 10.95 5.89
C VAL A 278 -27.94 9.44 5.76
N GLY A 279 -28.06 8.73 6.89
CA GLY A 279 -28.05 7.26 6.96
C GLY A 279 -26.64 6.69 7.11
N LEU A 280 -26.56 5.43 7.56
CA LEU A 280 -25.30 4.70 7.75
C LEU A 280 -24.65 4.31 6.40
N LEU A 281 -23.68 3.40 6.41
CA LEU A 281 -23.12 2.84 5.18
C LEU A 281 -24.20 2.07 4.42
N ASP A 282 -24.30 2.21 3.10
CA ASP A 282 -25.27 1.45 2.32
C ASP A 282 -24.87 -0.04 2.27
N GLU A 283 -25.74 -0.89 2.80
CA GLU A 283 -25.52 -2.33 2.95
C GLU A 283 -25.53 -3.07 1.60
N TYR A 284 -25.91 -2.41 0.49
CA TYR A 284 -25.68 -2.91 -0.87
C TYR A 284 -24.17 -3.15 -1.15
N PHE A 285 -23.32 -2.31 -0.57
CA PHE A 285 -21.87 -2.42 -0.69
C PHE A 285 -21.34 -3.45 0.31
N PHE A 286 -21.14 -4.69 -0.16
CA PHE A 286 -20.51 -5.72 0.68
C PHE A 286 -19.09 -5.31 1.11
N MET A 287 -18.33 -4.65 0.23
CA MET A 287 -17.05 -3.97 0.51
C MET A 287 -16.70 -3.07 -0.69
N TYR A 288 -15.89 -2.03 -0.45
CA TYR A 288 -15.50 -0.98 -1.39
C TYR A 288 -16.64 -0.05 -1.82
N TYR A 289 -16.32 1.24 -2.00
CA TYR A 289 -17.22 2.33 -2.37
C TYR A 289 -18.27 2.73 -1.30
N GLU A 290 -18.39 2.01 -0.19
CA GLU A 290 -19.33 2.40 0.88
C GLU A 290 -19.02 3.76 1.51
N ASP A 291 -17.73 4.10 1.61
CA ASP A 291 -17.26 5.39 2.11
C ASP A 291 -17.50 6.52 1.11
N THR A 292 -17.34 6.22 -0.18
CA THR A 292 -17.59 7.13 -1.30
C THR A 292 -19.08 7.45 -1.43
N ASP A 293 -19.96 6.44 -1.32
CA ASP A 293 -21.41 6.64 -1.29
C ASP A 293 -21.83 7.49 -0.06
N LEU A 294 -21.36 7.14 1.13
CA LEU A 294 -21.66 7.89 2.35
C LEU A 294 -21.21 9.36 2.21
N ALA A 295 -20.04 9.56 1.61
CA ALA A 295 -19.53 10.89 1.33
C ALA A 295 -20.40 11.68 0.36
N TRP A 296 -20.87 11.07 -0.73
CA TRP A 296 -21.82 11.70 -1.64
C TRP A 296 -23.07 12.18 -0.92
N ARG A 297 -23.70 11.30 -0.13
CA ARG A 297 -24.92 11.64 0.63
C ARG A 297 -24.68 12.75 1.65
N ALA A 298 -23.55 12.69 2.37
CA ALA A 298 -23.13 13.72 3.31
C ALA A 298 -22.98 15.09 2.64
N ARG A 299 -22.25 15.15 1.51
CA ARG A 299 -21.99 16.39 0.78
C ARG A 299 -23.26 16.99 0.17
N LEU A 300 -24.18 16.18 -0.33
CA LEU A 300 -25.49 16.64 -0.84
C LEU A 300 -26.34 17.32 0.25
N LYS A 301 -26.08 17.01 1.52
CA LYS A 301 -26.73 17.61 2.69
C LYS A 301 -25.93 18.77 3.30
N GLY A 302 -24.79 19.15 2.69
CA GLY A 302 -23.94 20.25 3.13
C GLY A 302 -22.91 19.89 4.21
N TRP A 303 -22.76 18.61 4.55
CA TRP A 303 -21.69 18.17 5.46
C TRP A 303 -20.33 18.23 4.76
N LYS A 304 -19.31 18.60 5.53
CA LYS A 304 -17.90 18.63 5.11
C LYS A 304 -17.19 17.36 5.53
N ILE A 305 -16.29 16.90 4.68
CA ILE A 305 -15.39 15.79 4.97
C ILE A 305 -13.98 16.34 4.91
N MET A 306 -13.29 16.30 6.05
CA MET A 306 -11.96 16.86 6.20
C MET A 306 -10.91 15.77 6.18
N TYR A 307 -9.69 16.12 5.84
CA TYR A 307 -8.49 15.31 6.03
C TYR A 307 -7.55 16.03 7.00
N THR A 308 -6.83 15.26 7.82
CA THR A 308 -5.75 15.79 8.67
C THR A 308 -4.48 14.96 8.59
N PRO A 309 -3.30 15.62 8.39
CA PRO A 309 -2.03 14.92 8.38
C PRO A 309 -1.58 14.48 9.76
N TYR A 310 -2.20 15.00 10.82
CA TYR A 310 -1.79 14.77 12.21
C TYR A 310 -2.37 13.49 12.80
N ALA A 311 -3.43 12.94 12.20
CA ALA A 311 -3.98 11.64 12.57
C ALA A 311 -3.30 10.55 11.74
N VAL A 312 -2.11 10.12 12.15
CA VAL A 312 -1.31 9.14 11.41
C VAL A 312 -1.64 7.71 11.85
N MET A 313 -1.75 6.83 10.87
CA MET A 313 -1.88 5.39 11.10
C MET A 313 -1.18 4.60 9.99
N ARG A 314 -0.94 3.32 10.29
CA ARG A 314 -0.34 2.34 9.39
C ARG A 314 -1.30 1.19 9.15
N HIS A 315 -1.33 0.68 7.93
CA HIS A 315 -2.27 -0.35 7.50
C HIS A 315 -1.54 -1.38 6.64
N ILE A 316 -1.75 -2.66 6.93
CA ILE A 316 -1.16 -3.76 6.13
C ILE A 316 -1.65 -3.68 4.68
N HIS A 317 -2.89 -3.19 4.48
CA HIS A 317 -3.59 -3.10 3.20
C HIS A 317 -3.93 -4.46 2.61
N CYS A 318 -5.21 -4.67 2.28
CA CYS A 318 -5.74 -5.90 1.69
C CYS A 318 -5.39 -7.20 2.45
N GLY A 319 -5.18 -7.14 3.78
CA GLY A 319 -4.78 -8.30 4.59
C GLY A 319 -5.76 -9.48 4.58
N THR A 320 -7.02 -9.25 4.17
CA THR A 320 -8.07 -10.28 4.09
C THR A 320 -8.64 -10.49 2.69
N SER A 321 -8.72 -9.45 1.87
CA SER A 321 -9.32 -9.53 0.53
C SER A 321 -8.33 -9.89 -0.57
N ILE A 322 -7.02 -9.75 -0.33
CA ILE A 322 -5.93 -9.83 -1.30
C ILE A 322 -6.20 -8.89 -2.49
N GLU A 323 -5.35 -7.87 -2.66
CA GLU A 323 -5.52 -6.88 -3.71
C GLU A 323 -5.58 -7.56 -5.09
N TRP A 324 -6.53 -7.15 -5.94
CA TRP A 324 -6.76 -7.74 -7.26
C TRP A 324 -7.21 -9.22 -7.28
N SER A 325 -7.66 -9.77 -6.16
CA SER A 325 -8.37 -11.05 -6.17
C SER A 325 -9.66 -10.97 -7.01
N PRO A 326 -10.21 -12.10 -7.50
CA PRO A 326 -11.49 -12.10 -8.20
C PRO A 326 -12.62 -11.43 -7.39
N SER A 327 -12.58 -11.56 -6.06
CA SER A 327 -13.52 -10.91 -5.14
C SER A 327 -13.32 -9.39 -5.10
N PHE A 328 -12.06 -8.94 -5.01
CA PHE A 328 -11.72 -7.51 -5.09
C PHE A 328 -12.23 -6.91 -6.40
N PHE A 329 -11.87 -7.51 -7.53
CA PHE A 329 -12.30 -7.08 -8.85
C PHE A 329 -13.82 -7.05 -8.96
N PHE A 330 -14.51 -8.12 -8.55
CA PHE A 330 -15.95 -8.18 -8.61
C PHE A 330 -16.61 -7.04 -7.84
N HIS A 331 -16.26 -6.85 -6.56
CA HIS A 331 -16.91 -5.84 -5.73
C HIS A 331 -16.55 -4.42 -6.15
N ALA A 332 -15.27 -4.12 -6.40
CA ALA A 332 -14.85 -2.77 -6.78
C ALA A 332 -15.47 -2.33 -8.12
N TYR A 333 -15.50 -3.20 -9.14
CA TYR A 333 -16.06 -2.85 -10.45
C TYR A 333 -17.58 -2.85 -10.46
N ARG A 334 -18.24 -3.81 -9.79
CA ARG A 334 -19.70 -3.81 -9.64
C ARG A 334 -20.17 -2.53 -8.96
N ASN A 335 -19.54 -2.17 -7.85
CA ASN A 335 -19.97 -1.03 -7.03
C ASN A 335 -19.70 0.30 -7.72
N ARG A 336 -18.65 0.39 -8.55
CA ARG A 336 -18.40 1.56 -9.39
C ARG A 336 -19.54 1.87 -10.39
N LEU A 337 -20.29 0.85 -10.81
CA LEU A 337 -21.35 0.98 -11.81
C LEU A 337 -22.74 1.25 -11.20
N ALA A 338 -22.86 1.17 -9.87
CA ALA A 338 -24.08 1.48 -9.13
C ALA A 338 -24.20 3.00 -8.93
#